data_AF-A0A7V9DCX2-F1
#
_entry.id   AF-A0A7V9DCX2-F1
#
_cell.length_a   1.000
_cell.length_b   1.000
_cell.length_c   1.000
_cell.angle_alpha   90.00
_cell.angle_beta   90.00
_cell.angle_gamma   90.00
#
_symmetry.space_group_name_H-M   'P 1'
#
loop_
_entity.id
_entity.type
_entity.pdbx_description
1 polymer ?
#
loop_
_entity_poly.entity_id
_entity_poly.type
_entity_poly.pdbx_seq_one_letter_code
_entity_poly.pdbx_strand_id
1 'polypeptide(L)'
;MDQVNTTTSKPDTGLSTVDKLRMLLDITQKISRSADLDEILNLVMDTLGSLIHYDAAGIYLIETGEDDASPNVFRSKVIRGYEISFALIEPRLRMGEGFLGQVAQTGQPIMSADVSKDSQ
;
A
#
# COMPACT_ATOMS: atom_id res chain seq x y z
N MET A 1 -43.56 23.87 21.89
CA MET A 1 -43.36 22.43 22.10
C MET A 1 -43.48 21.76 20.75
N ASP A 2 -42.46 21.23 20.08
CA ASP A 2 -41.07 21.04 20.45
C ASP A 2 -40.23 20.81 19.18
N GLN A 3 -39.08 21.48 19.17
CA GLN A 3 -37.77 21.04 18.67
C GLN A 3 -37.56 20.81 17.16
N VAL A 4 -36.87 21.81 16.61
CA VAL A 4 -35.92 21.79 15.50
C VAL A 4 -35.01 20.55 15.56
N ASN A 5 -35.01 19.73 14.50
CA ASN A 5 -33.98 18.72 14.30
C ASN A 5 -32.99 19.23 13.25
N THR A 6 -31.97 19.93 13.73
CA THR A 6 -30.76 20.25 12.96
C THR A 6 -29.96 18.97 12.75
N THR A 7 -30.09 18.36 11.58
CA THR A 7 -29.10 17.39 11.11
C THR A 7 -27.86 18.15 10.68
N THR A 8 -26.90 18.28 11.60
CA THR A 8 -25.56 18.79 11.33
C THR A 8 -24.82 17.77 10.46
N SER A 9 -24.96 17.87 9.14
CA SER A 9 -24.10 17.14 8.21
C SER A 9 -22.68 17.68 8.33
N LYS A 10 -21.78 16.84 8.85
CA LYS A 10 -20.34 17.09 8.91
C LYS A 10 -19.86 17.46 7.49
N PRO A 11 -19.16 18.57 7.28
CA PRO A 11 -18.61 18.87 5.96
C PRO A 11 -17.59 17.79 5.60
N ASP A 12 -17.79 17.10 4.48
CA ASP A 12 -16.76 16.31 3.81
C ASP A 12 -15.65 17.26 3.37
N THR A 13 -14.72 17.56 4.26
CA THR A 13 -13.50 18.29 3.95
C THR A 13 -12.56 17.36 3.20
N GLY A 14 -12.78 17.21 1.90
CA GLY A 14 -11.75 16.72 1.00
C GLY A 14 -10.50 17.60 1.16
N LEU A 15 -9.31 16.97 1.24
CA LEU A 15 -8.05 17.69 1.42
C LEU A 15 -7.93 18.83 0.40
N SER A 16 -7.65 20.04 0.89
CA SER A 16 -7.41 21.18 0.00
C SER A 16 -6.15 20.92 -0.84
N THR A 17 -6.00 21.62 -1.97
CA THR A 17 -4.78 21.54 -2.79
C THR A 17 -3.53 21.88 -1.97
N VAL A 18 -3.66 22.78 -0.99
CA VAL A 18 -2.58 23.15 -0.08
C VAL A 18 -2.22 22.00 0.86
N ASP A 19 -3.21 21.25 1.35
CA ASP A 19 -2.99 20.10 2.23
C ASP A 19 -2.30 18.95 1.47
N LYS A 20 -2.70 18.71 0.21
CA LYS A 20 -2.06 17.72 -0.67
C LYS A 20 -0.61 18.07 -0.98
N LEU A 21 -0.32 19.34 -1.27
CA LEU A 21 1.04 19.81 -1.54
C LEU A 21 1.93 19.76 -0.29
N ARG A 22 1.39 20.09 0.88
CA ARG A 22 2.11 19.94 2.16
C ARG A 22 2.41 18.48 2.47
N MET A 23 1.47 17.58 2.22
CA MET A 23 1.67 16.15 2.38
C MET A 23 2.78 15.64 1.46
N LEU A 24 2.77 16.02 0.18
CA LEU A 24 3.82 15.65 -0.78
C LEU A 24 5.20 16.18 -0.37
N LEU A 25 5.27 17.42 0.10
CA LEU A 25 6.51 18.04 0.58
C LEU A 25 7.04 17.33 1.83
N ASP A 26 6.17 17.03 2.80
CA ASP A 26 6.54 16.34 4.04
C ASP A 26 7.04 14.91 3.76
N ILE A 27 6.37 14.18 2.85
CA ILE A 27 6.82 12.86 2.37
C ILE A 27 8.21 12.97 1.72
N THR A 28 8.39 13.94 0.81
CA THR A 28 9.66 14.10 0.08
C THR A 28 10.81 14.50 1.01
N GLN A 29 10.56 15.37 1.99
CA GLN A 29 11.56 15.76 3.00
C GLN A 29 11.93 14.60 3.92
N LYS A 30 10.98 13.74 4.29
CA LYS A 30 11.24 12.56 5.11
C LYS A 30 12.04 11.51 4.33
N ILE A 31 11.67 11.25 3.08
CA ILE A 31 12.45 10.39 2.16
C ILE A 31 13.88 10.91 1.98
N SER A 32 14.06 12.23 1.88
CA SER A 32 15.39 12.84 1.68
C SER A 32 16.26 12.85 2.95
N ARG A 33 15.68 12.59 4.13
CA ARG A 33 16.36 12.72 5.44
C ARG A 33 16.64 11.40 6.14
N SER A 34 15.90 10.32 5.84
CA SER A 34 16.22 9.01 6.39
C SER A 34 17.13 8.24 5.42
N ALA A 35 18.29 7.81 5.90
CA ALA A 35 19.12 6.84 5.22
C ALA A 35 18.63 5.39 5.42
N ASP A 36 17.52 5.22 6.15
CA ASP A 36 16.93 3.93 6.47
C ASP A 36 15.62 3.73 5.70
N LEU A 37 15.65 2.78 4.76
CA LEU A 37 14.50 2.40 3.94
C LEU A 37 13.37 1.82 4.80
N ASP A 38 13.70 1.11 5.88
CA ASP A 38 12.71 0.48 6.73
C ASP A 38 11.92 1.53 7.52
N GLU A 39 12.56 2.63 7.97
CA GLU A 39 11.86 3.76 8.59
C GLU A 39 10.87 4.43 7.63
N ILE A 40 11.26 4.64 6.36
CA ILE A 40 10.38 5.23 5.34
C ILE A 40 9.16 4.35 5.11
N LEU A 41 9.36 3.05 4.88
CA LEU A 41 8.28 2.15 4.53
C LEU A 41 7.30 1.97 5.69
N ASN A 42 7.79 1.95 6.94
CA ASN A 42 6.92 1.93 8.12
C ASN A 42 6.09 3.22 8.21
N LEU A 43 6.70 4.39 8.01
CA LEU A 43 5.97 5.65 8.02
C LEU A 43 4.88 5.71 6.94
N VAL A 44 5.16 5.20 5.73
CA VAL A 44 4.17 5.12 4.64
C VAL A 44 2.99 4.26 5.08
N MET A 45 3.24 3.09 5.67
CA MET A 45 2.19 2.20 6.17
C MET A 45 1.37 2.83 7.30
N ASP A 46 2.01 3.52 8.24
CA ASP A 46 1.32 4.19 9.35
C ASP A 46 0.42 5.33 8.82
N THR A 47 0.92 6.08 7.82
CA THR A 47 0.14 7.14 7.16
C THR A 47 -1.07 6.54 6.42
N LEU A 48 -0.89 5.45 5.68
CA LEU A 48 -1.98 4.75 4.99
C LEU A 48 -3.05 4.25 5.97
N GLY A 49 -2.64 3.64 7.08
CA GLY A 49 -3.56 3.14 8.12
C GLY A 49 -4.36 4.25 8.80
N SER A 50 -3.86 5.49 8.81
CA SER A 50 -4.62 6.64 9.34
C SER A 50 -5.70 7.16 8.38
N LEU A 51 -5.57 6.88 7.07
CA LEU A 51 -6.43 7.42 6.02
C LEU A 51 -7.46 6.41 5.51
N ILE A 52 -7.08 5.14 5.43
CA ILE A 52 -7.90 4.08 4.84
C ILE A 52 -7.96 2.92 5.83
N HIS A 53 -9.17 2.45 6.11
CA HIS A 53 -9.36 1.26 6.92
C HIS A 53 -9.06 0.01 6.08
N TYR A 54 -8.20 -0.87 6.59
CA TYR A 54 -7.87 -2.15 5.98
C TYR A 54 -7.66 -3.20 7.08
N ASP A 55 -7.96 -4.45 6.77
CA ASP A 55 -7.70 -5.57 7.68
C ASP A 55 -6.22 -5.98 7.65
N ALA A 56 -5.62 -5.98 6.46
CA ALA A 56 -4.21 -6.30 6.26
C ALA A 56 -3.62 -5.54 5.06
N ALA A 57 -2.33 -5.19 5.14
CA ALA A 57 -1.61 -4.53 4.06
C ALA A 57 -0.11 -4.83 4.14
N GLY A 58 0.58 -4.77 3.00
CA GLY A 58 2.02 -4.96 2.95
C GLY A 58 2.69 -4.28 1.76
N ILE A 59 3.97 -3.96 1.94
CA ILE A 59 4.86 -3.41 0.93
C ILE A 59 5.93 -4.43 0.61
N TYR A 60 6.11 -4.71 -0.68
CA TYR A 60 7.09 -5.65 -1.21
C TYR A 60 8.12 -4.90 -2.05
N LEU A 61 9.38 -5.33 -1.93
CA LEU A 61 10.45 -4.95 -2.85
C LEU A 61 10.77 -6.13 -3.76
N ILE A 62 10.97 -5.81 -5.03
CA ILE A 62 11.29 -6.80 -6.05
C ILE A 62 12.79 -6.95 -6.09
N GLU A 63 13.28 -8.15 -5.81
CA GLU A 63 14.64 -8.56 -6.14
C GLU A 63 14.60 -9.25 -7.50
N THR A 64 15.12 -8.56 -8.50
CA THR A 64 15.27 -9.13 -9.85
C THR A 64 16.31 -10.24 -9.84
N GLY A 65 15.95 -11.38 -10.42
CA GLY A 65 16.89 -12.48 -10.63
C GLY A 65 18.07 -12.05 -11.51
N GLU A 66 19.18 -12.79 -11.42
CA GLU A 66 20.41 -12.49 -12.17
C GLU A 66 20.20 -12.50 -13.70
N ASP A 67 19.23 -13.30 -14.18
CA ASP A 67 18.86 -13.46 -15.58
C ASP A 67 17.32 -13.41 -15.78
N ASP A 68 16.86 -13.07 -16.99
CA ASP A 68 15.42 -12.99 -17.38
C ASP A 68 14.64 -14.32 -17.20
N ALA A 69 15.35 -15.45 -17.09
CA ALA A 69 14.77 -16.77 -16.86
C ALA A 69 14.50 -17.08 -15.38
N SER A 70 15.08 -16.31 -14.45
CA SER A 70 14.92 -16.52 -13.02
C SER A 70 13.69 -15.77 -12.49
N PRO A 71 12.83 -16.40 -11.65
CA PRO A 71 11.68 -15.70 -11.08
C PRO A 71 12.15 -14.57 -10.16
N ASN A 72 11.41 -13.48 -10.15
CA ASN A 72 11.67 -12.38 -9.23
C ASN A 72 11.22 -12.78 -7.82
N VAL A 73 11.97 -12.33 -6.83
CA VAL A 73 11.61 -12.56 -5.43
C VAL A 73 10.95 -11.29 -4.90
N PHE A 74 9.66 -11.39 -4.54
CA PHE A 74 8.95 -10.31 -3.90
C PHE A 74 9.20 -10.39 -2.40
N ARG A 75 10.22 -9.66 -1.94
CA ARG A 75 10.54 -9.60 -0.52
C ARG A 75 9.60 -8.63 0.17
N SER A 76 8.87 -9.15 1.13
CA SER A 76 8.14 -8.28 2.03
C SER A 76 9.10 -7.42 2.84
N LYS A 77 8.81 -6.11 2.91
CA LYS A 77 9.52 -5.17 3.78
C LYS A 77 8.70 -4.71 4.95
N VAL A 78 7.41 -4.47 4.75
CA VAL A 78 6.50 -4.09 5.84
C VAL A 78 5.18 -4.81 5.64
N ILE A 79 4.66 -5.42 6.70
CA ILE A 79 3.36 -6.08 6.73
C ILE A 79 2.61 -5.67 8.00
N ARG A 80 1.30 -5.51 7.89
CA ARG A 80 0.36 -5.27 9.00
C ARG A 80 -0.88 -6.16 8.81
N GLY A 81 -1.44 -6.67 9.91
CA GLY A 81 -2.74 -7.33 9.93
C GLY A 81 -2.80 -8.79 9.45
N TYR A 82 -1.68 -9.38 9.02
CA TYR A 82 -1.63 -10.81 8.68
C TYR A 82 -1.30 -11.64 9.92
N GLU A 83 -2.06 -12.72 10.15
CA GLU A 83 -1.82 -13.68 11.25
C GLU A 83 -0.72 -14.72 10.93
N ILE A 84 -0.22 -14.76 9.69
CA ILE A 84 0.68 -15.80 9.18
C ILE A 84 2.15 -15.37 9.30
N SER A 85 3.06 -16.34 9.50
CA SER A 85 4.50 -16.12 9.64
C SER A 85 5.18 -15.68 8.33
N PHE A 86 6.23 -14.85 8.47
CA PHE A 86 7.05 -14.23 7.42
C PHE A 86 7.48 -15.17 6.27
N ALA A 87 7.70 -16.47 6.53
CA ALA A 87 8.20 -17.43 5.56
C ALA A 87 7.19 -17.85 4.47
N LEU A 88 5.89 -17.60 4.68
CA LEU A 88 4.83 -17.86 3.68
C LEU A 88 4.53 -16.62 2.82
N ILE A 89 5.17 -15.48 3.10
CA ILE A 89 4.84 -14.15 2.54
C ILE A 89 5.93 -13.66 1.57
N GLU A 90 6.90 -14.51 1.19
CA GLU A 90 7.88 -14.21 0.14
C GLU A 90 7.56 -15.00 -1.13
N PRO A 91 6.51 -14.63 -1.89
CA PRO A 91 6.16 -15.36 -3.09
C PRO A 91 7.26 -15.15 -4.14
N ARG A 92 7.74 -16.27 -4.69
CA ARG A 92 8.62 -16.28 -5.87
C ARG A 92 7.73 -16.26 -7.10
N LEU A 93 7.63 -15.11 -7.74
CA LEU A 93 6.72 -14.89 -8.86
C LEU A 93 7.50 -14.33 -10.04
N ARG A 94 7.15 -14.76 -11.24
CA ARG A 94 7.61 -14.11 -12.47
C ARG A 94 6.85 -12.79 -12.67
N MET A 95 7.41 -11.88 -13.49
CA MET A 95 6.63 -10.73 -13.95
C MET A 95 5.39 -11.23 -14.71
N GLY A 96 4.23 -10.66 -14.40
CA GLY A 96 2.94 -11.11 -14.94
C GLY A 96 2.28 -12.28 -14.20
N GLU A 97 2.94 -12.90 -13.21
CA GLU A 97 2.40 -14.03 -12.44
C GLU A 97 1.70 -13.56 -11.16
N GLY A 98 0.44 -13.97 -10.99
CA GLY A 98 -0.41 -13.49 -9.90
C GLY A 98 -0.60 -11.97 -9.91
N PHE A 99 -1.35 -11.47 -8.93
CA PHE A 99 -1.63 -10.03 -8.83
C PHE A 99 -0.37 -9.17 -8.66
N LEU A 100 0.56 -9.59 -7.80
CA LEU A 100 1.80 -8.84 -7.57
C LEU A 100 2.67 -8.78 -8.82
N GLY A 101 2.84 -9.90 -9.53
CA GLY A 101 3.62 -9.95 -10.77
C GLY A 101 2.97 -9.13 -11.89
N GLN A 102 1.64 -9.16 -12.02
CA GLN A 102 0.91 -8.40 -13.03
C GLN A 102 1.00 -6.88 -12.80
N VAL A 103 0.82 -6.42 -11.56
CA VAL A 103 1.02 -5.01 -11.21
C VAL A 103 2.47 -4.60 -11.45
N ALA A 104 3.44 -5.43 -11.06
CA ALA A 104 4.86 -5.16 -11.28
C ALA A 104 5.22 -5.04 -12.77
N GLN A 105 4.60 -5.84 -13.64
CA GLN A 105 4.84 -5.79 -15.09
C GLN A 105 4.17 -4.59 -15.77
N THR A 106 2.93 -4.27 -15.39
CA THR A 106 2.10 -3.27 -16.08
C THR A 106 2.21 -1.86 -15.49
N GLY A 107 2.61 -1.76 -14.22
CA GLY A 107 2.56 -0.52 -13.44
C GLY A 107 1.13 -0.01 -13.18
N GLN A 108 0.10 -0.82 -13.45
CA GLN A 108 -1.30 -0.44 -13.26
C GLN A 108 -1.86 -1.07 -11.98
N PRO A 109 -2.65 -0.33 -11.19
CA PRO A 109 -3.29 -0.88 -9.99
C PRO A 109 -4.37 -1.90 -10.36
N ILE A 110 -4.53 -2.92 -9.51
CA ILE A 110 -5.60 -3.92 -9.63
C ILE A 110 -6.46 -3.87 -8.37
N MET A 111 -7.78 -3.84 -8.56
CA MET A 111 -8.76 -3.95 -7.49
C MET A 111 -9.68 -5.14 -7.81
N SER A 112 -9.61 -6.17 -6.97
CA SER A 112 -10.53 -7.31 -7.02
C SER A 112 -11.54 -7.23 -5.88
N ALA A 113 -12.82 -7.49 -6.19
CA ALA A 113 -13.86 -7.59 -5.17
C ALA A 113 -13.81 -8.93 -4.41
N ASP A 114 -13.27 -9.99 -5.03
CA ASP A 114 -13.16 -11.32 -4.46
C ASP A 114 -12.03 -12.09 -5.15
N VAL A 115 -10.83 -12.02 -4.56
CA VAL A 115 -9.62 -12.64 -5.08
C VAL A 115 -9.72 -14.16 -5.23
N SER A 116 -10.66 -14.82 -4.54
CA SER A 116 -10.84 -16.28 -4.63
C SER A 116 -11.50 -16.73 -5.94
N LYS A 117 -12.13 -15.78 -6.66
CA LYS A 117 -12.79 -16.01 -7.94
C LYS A 117 -11.93 -15.61 -9.14
N ASP A 118 -10.79 -14.99 -8.89
CA ASP A 118 -9.87 -14.60 -9.94
C ASP A 118 -8.93 -15.74 -10.31
N SER A 119 -8.64 -15.88 -11.59
CA SER A 119 -7.82 -16.96 -12.14
C SER A 119 -6.34 -16.61 -12.28
N GLN A 120 -5.88 -15.56 -11.60
CA GLN A 120 -4.50 -15.04 -11.70
C GLN A 120 -3.51 -15.91 -10.92
#